data_AF-A0A0B4DNP6-F1
#
_entry.id   AF-A0A0B4DNP6-F1
#
_cell.length_a   1.000
_cell.length_b   1.000
_cell.length_c   1.000
_cell.angle_alpha   90.00
_cell.angle_beta   90.00
_cell.angle_gamma   90.00
#
_symmetry.space_group_name_H-M   'P 1'
#
loop_
_entity.id
_entity.type
_entity.pdbx_description
1 polymer ?
#
loop_
_entity_poly.entity_id
_entity_poly.type
_entity_poly.pdbx_seq_one_letter_code
_entity_poly.pdbx_strand_id
1 'polypeptide(L)'
;MDPMGVQHEMGAAKSVRAAQYVRMSTEHQKYSTENQSEAIAAYAARRGFDVVRTYTDAGKSGLRLDGRAALQELIADVRNGAPGFEAILVYDVSRWGRFQDADESAYYEFICREAGLSVHYCAEQFENDGSLSATIIKSMKRAMAGEYSRELSAKVFAGQCRLITLGFRQGGAAGYGLRRQLVDEHLSPKGLLERGEQKSIQTDRVVLTPGPPEEVEVVRRLYRMFVVQRRSESEIATVLNGEGRLTDLGRPWTRGTVHQVLTNEKYIGNNVYNRSSFKLKAKRVVNDPDNWVRRDGAFEGIVEPDFFEAAQRIIQARCVRYSDEELLARLSDLLAKKGWLSGLVIDEVDDMPSSSAFRHRFGSLVRAYQLIGYSPARDYRYIEINQALRAIHPDVIAQVINGITRGGAVVAEDPSNGLLTINDEFTASVVIVRCLETPAGGLRWKIRLDQGLRPDITIAVRMEVGNAEIRDYYLLPWFECGADPSMRLAPDNGVLLDSFRFDTLDAFFDLTQRVEVYAA
;
A
#
# COMPACT_ATOMS: atom_id res chain seq x y z
N MET A 1 20.87 32.88 82.51
CA MET A 1 19.48 32.92 82.04
C MET A 1 19.54 33.30 80.58
N ASP A 2 19.18 32.37 79.70
CA ASP A 2 18.73 32.66 78.34
C ASP A 2 17.82 31.49 77.94
N PRO A 3 16.55 31.72 77.57
CA PRO A 3 15.62 30.64 77.30
C PRO A 3 15.63 30.24 75.82
N MET A 4 15.41 28.94 75.61
CA MET A 4 15.16 28.28 74.34
C MET A 4 13.97 28.91 73.59
N GLY A 5 14.09 28.99 72.26
CA GLY A 5 13.02 29.38 71.34
C GLY A 5 13.11 28.58 70.04
N VAL A 6 12.38 27.48 70.01
CA VAL A 6 12.20 26.47 68.96
C VAL A 6 12.02 27.07 67.56
N GLN A 7 12.87 26.67 66.60
CA GLN A 7 12.61 26.84 65.17
C GLN A 7 11.76 25.66 64.69
N HIS A 8 10.56 25.97 64.19
CA HIS A 8 9.68 25.02 63.51
C HIS A 8 10.29 24.67 62.15
N GLU A 9 10.82 23.45 61.98
CA GLU A 9 11.07 22.87 60.67
C GLU A 9 9.73 22.55 59.99
N MET A 10 9.37 23.35 58.97
CA MET A 10 8.35 22.95 58.00
C MET A 10 8.96 21.88 57.10
N GLY A 11 8.60 20.60 57.35
CA GLY A 11 8.95 19.51 56.45
C GLY A 11 8.46 19.80 55.03
N ALA A 12 9.39 19.81 54.06
CA ALA A 12 9.05 19.93 52.65
C ALA A 12 8.10 18.78 52.27
N ALA A 13 6.88 19.12 51.83
CA ALA A 13 5.92 18.14 51.34
C ALA A 13 6.58 17.33 50.21
N LYS A 14 6.57 16.00 50.36
CA LYS A 14 7.19 15.08 49.41
C LYS A 14 6.47 15.19 48.06
N SER A 15 7.16 15.74 47.06
CA SER A 15 6.62 15.92 45.71
C SER A 15 6.33 14.57 45.06
N VAL A 16 5.17 14.44 44.40
CA VAL A 16 4.78 13.23 43.67
C VAL A 16 5.48 13.22 42.32
N ARG A 17 6.27 12.18 42.06
CA ARG A 17 6.98 12.06 40.77
C ARG A 17 5.99 11.77 39.65
N ALA A 18 6.04 12.55 38.58
CA ALA A 18 5.13 12.43 37.45
C ALA A 18 5.87 12.33 36.11
N ALA A 19 5.29 11.63 35.16
CA ALA A 19 5.66 11.73 33.75
C ALA A 19 4.72 12.72 33.04
N GLN A 20 5.22 13.44 32.04
CA GLN A 20 4.36 14.21 31.14
C GLN A 20 4.28 13.55 29.76
N TYR A 21 3.10 13.61 29.14
CA TYR A 21 2.88 13.18 27.76
C TYR A 21 2.37 14.35 26.91
N VAL A 22 3.12 14.68 25.86
CA VAL A 22 2.79 15.76 24.93
C VAL A 22 2.71 15.24 23.49
N ARG A 23 1.74 15.77 22.73
CA ARG A 23 1.50 15.35 21.34
C ARG A 23 1.13 16.52 20.44
N MET A 24 1.62 16.48 19.21
CA MET A 24 1.25 17.43 18.14
C MET A 24 0.76 16.67 16.91
N SER A 25 -0.34 17.10 16.31
CA SER A 25 -0.99 16.35 15.21
C SER A 25 -0.40 16.62 13.83
N THR A 26 0.34 17.74 13.64
CA THR A 26 0.94 18.15 12.36
C THR A 26 2.13 19.09 12.57
N GLU A 27 3.27 18.85 11.91
CA GLU A 27 4.55 19.61 12.00
C GLU A 27 4.43 21.15 11.98
N HIS A 28 3.39 21.70 11.35
CA HIS A 28 3.22 23.15 11.18
C HIS A 28 2.81 23.91 12.46
N GLN A 29 2.59 23.21 13.58
CA GLN A 29 2.28 23.83 14.87
C GLN A 29 3.52 23.94 15.76
N LYS A 30 4.50 24.76 15.32
CA LYS A 30 5.84 24.92 15.93
C LYS A 30 5.90 25.26 17.42
N TYR A 31 4.80 25.66 18.05
CA TYR A 31 4.75 26.04 19.47
C TYR A 31 3.71 25.26 20.28
N SER A 32 3.11 24.21 19.71
CA SER A 32 2.00 23.51 20.39
C SER A 32 2.46 22.55 21.49
N THR A 33 3.67 22.00 21.42
CA THR A 33 4.23 21.10 22.44
C THR A 33 4.78 21.87 23.63
N GLU A 34 5.39 23.01 23.38
CA GLU A 34 5.95 23.94 24.37
C GLU A 34 4.81 24.51 25.21
N ASN A 35 3.75 25.02 24.58
CA ASN A 35 2.57 25.52 25.30
C ASN A 35 1.88 24.43 26.14
N GLN A 36 1.90 23.17 25.67
CA GLN A 36 1.37 22.03 26.44
C GLN A 36 2.24 21.78 27.68
N SER A 37 3.57 21.72 27.50
CA SER A 37 4.54 21.52 28.58
C SER A 37 4.48 22.65 29.61
N GLU A 38 4.34 23.91 29.20
CA GLU A 38 4.20 25.06 30.10
C GLU A 38 2.94 24.95 30.96
N ALA A 39 1.80 24.61 30.34
CA ALA A 39 0.55 24.42 31.07
C ALA A 39 0.61 23.23 32.04
N ILE A 40 1.27 22.13 31.63
CA ILE A 40 1.53 20.97 32.49
C ILE A 40 2.44 21.36 33.66
N ALA A 41 3.50 22.13 33.42
CA ALA A 41 4.42 22.59 34.46
C ALA A 41 3.72 23.49 35.48
N ALA A 42 2.86 24.41 35.02
CA ALA A 42 2.05 25.25 35.91
C ALA A 42 1.07 24.41 36.76
N TYR A 43 0.46 23.38 36.17
CA TYR A 43 -0.39 22.44 36.89
C TYR A 43 0.39 21.64 37.93
N ALA A 44 1.57 21.13 37.56
CA ALA A 44 2.46 20.34 38.40
C ALA A 44 2.93 21.14 39.62
N ALA A 45 3.42 22.36 39.41
CA ALA A 45 3.89 23.24 40.47
C ALA A 45 2.79 23.57 41.49
N ARG A 46 1.55 23.81 41.02
CA ARG A 46 0.41 24.12 41.90
C ARG A 46 -0.03 22.92 42.76
N ARG A 47 0.20 21.69 42.30
CA ARG A 47 -0.31 20.46 42.94
C ARG A 47 0.79 19.58 43.54
N GLY A 48 2.04 20.05 43.57
CA GLY A 48 3.16 19.32 44.17
C GLY A 48 3.59 18.08 43.38
N PHE A 49 3.53 18.15 42.05
CA PHE A 49 4.12 17.13 41.16
C PHE A 49 5.51 17.57 40.69
N ASP A 50 6.43 16.62 40.57
CA ASP A 50 7.75 16.80 39.95
C ASP A 50 7.83 16.00 38.65
N VAL A 51 8.02 16.67 37.52
CA VAL A 51 8.03 16.04 36.20
C VAL A 51 9.42 15.43 35.95
N VAL A 52 9.51 14.11 36.10
CA VAL A 52 10.78 13.36 36.02
C VAL A 52 11.03 12.70 34.66
N ARG A 53 10.00 12.65 33.79
CA ARG A 53 10.09 12.06 32.45
C ARG A 53 9.14 12.74 31.48
N THR A 54 9.55 12.86 30.21
CA THR A 54 8.77 13.48 29.14
C THR A 54 8.68 12.54 27.95
N TYR A 55 7.45 12.23 27.53
CA TYR A 55 7.14 11.44 26.34
C TYR A 55 6.53 12.36 25.28
N THR A 56 7.14 12.40 24.09
CA THR A 56 6.78 13.35 23.04
C THR A 56 6.47 12.65 21.72
N ASP A 57 5.25 12.82 21.22
CA ASP A 57 4.85 12.38 19.88
C ASP A 57 4.64 13.61 18.96
N ALA A 58 5.68 13.97 18.20
CA ALA A 58 5.63 15.07 17.23
C ALA A 58 5.03 14.63 15.88
N GLY A 59 4.07 15.42 15.37
CA GLY A 59 3.44 15.18 14.06
C GLY A 59 2.61 13.88 13.97
N LYS A 60 2.12 13.34 15.09
CA LYS A 60 1.35 12.09 15.14
C LYS A 60 -0.13 12.32 15.36
N SER A 61 -0.96 11.65 14.56
CA SER A 61 -2.41 11.65 14.69
C SER A 61 -2.86 10.99 15.99
N GLY A 62 -3.91 11.53 16.61
CA GLY A 62 -4.52 10.95 17.82
C GLY A 62 -5.58 9.87 17.54
N LEU A 63 -5.75 9.46 16.28
CA LEU A 63 -6.83 8.56 15.83
C LEU A 63 -6.51 7.06 15.98
N ARG A 64 -5.22 6.72 16.15
CA ARG A 64 -4.71 5.35 16.30
C ARG A 64 -3.52 5.37 17.26
N LEU A 65 -3.20 4.23 17.86
CA LEU A 65 -1.98 4.06 18.64
C LEU A 65 -0.76 3.89 17.71
N ASP A 66 -0.97 3.25 16.54
CA ASP A 66 0.07 3.00 15.55
C ASP A 66 0.84 4.29 15.18
N GLY A 67 2.16 4.27 15.37
CA GLY A 67 3.04 5.40 15.09
C GLY A 67 3.19 6.42 16.22
N ARG A 68 2.55 6.21 17.38
CA ARG A 68 2.74 6.98 18.62
C ARG A 68 3.75 6.27 19.54
N ALA A 69 5.00 6.26 19.12
CA ALA A 69 6.07 5.50 19.79
C ALA A 69 6.24 5.95 21.25
N ALA A 70 6.13 7.24 21.55
CA ALA A 70 6.31 7.74 22.90
C ALA A 70 5.15 7.34 23.83
N LEU A 71 3.90 7.28 23.32
CA LEU A 71 2.79 6.73 24.10
C LEU A 71 2.94 5.21 24.29
N GLN A 72 3.40 4.49 23.27
CA GLN A 72 3.66 3.04 23.37
C GLN A 72 4.74 2.73 24.41
N GLU A 73 5.82 3.52 24.42
CA GLU A 73 6.89 3.44 25.42
C GLU A 73 6.37 3.74 26.83
N LEU A 74 5.58 4.80 27.01
CA LEU A 74 4.94 5.12 28.28
C LEU A 74 4.09 3.95 28.80
N ILE A 75 3.27 3.33 27.94
CA ILE A 75 2.43 2.20 28.34
C ILE A 75 3.28 0.95 28.63
N ALA A 76 4.38 0.74 27.91
CA ALA A 76 5.32 -0.35 28.18
C ALA A 76 6.01 -0.17 29.55
N ASP A 77 6.48 1.05 29.86
CA ASP A 77 7.11 1.39 31.14
C ASP A 77 6.15 1.15 32.32
N VAL A 78 4.87 1.49 32.13
CA VAL A 78 3.81 1.21 33.11
C VAL A 78 3.62 -0.29 33.31
N ARG A 79 3.56 -1.07 32.23
CA ARG A 79 3.38 -2.53 32.29
C ARG A 79 4.57 -3.28 32.90
N ASN A 80 5.77 -2.74 32.75
CA ASN A 80 7.00 -3.32 33.30
C ASN A 80 7.13 -3.14 34.83
N GLY A 81 6.21 -2.44 35.49
CA GLY A 81 6.05 -2.46 36.95
C GLY A 81 6.99 -1.53 37.75
N ALA A 82 7.93 -0.84 37.11
CA ALA A 82 8.81 0.13 37.77
C ALA A 82 9.06 1.41 36.92
N PRO A 83 8.00 2.17 36.57
CA PRO A 83 8.12 3.34 35.69
C PRO A 83 8.95 4.50 36.28
N GLY A 84 9.14 4.54 37.61
CA GLY A 84 9.88 5.61 38.30
C GLY A 84 9.07 6.91 38.49
N PHE A 85 7.76 6.85 38.29
CA PHE A 85 6.77 7.91 38.52
C PHE A 85 5.43 7.31 38.95
N GLU A 86 4.59 8.11 39.62
CA GLU A 86 3.32 7.71 40.23
C GLU A 86 2.11 8.39 39.54
N ALA A 87 2.36 9.41 38.73
CA ALA A 87 1.33 10.15 38.00
C ALA A 87 1.74 10.42 36.55
N ILE A 88 0.74 10.58 35.68
CA ILE A 88 0.92 10.92 34.27
C ILE A 88 0.14 12.21 34.00
N LEU A 89 0.83 13.25 33.57
CA LEU A 89 0.26 14.55 33.26
C LEU A 89 0.07 14.70 31.74
N VAL A 90 -1.14 15.04 31.35
CA VAL A 90 -1.54 15.21 29.95
C VAL A 90 -2.29 16.52 29.84
N TYR A 91 -2.06 17.29 28.78
CA TYR A 91 -2.71 18.58 28.62
C TYR A 91 -4.25 18.48 28.59
N ASP A 92 -4.82 17.67 27.70
CA ASP A 92 -6.27 17.47 27.56
C ASP A 92 -6.60 16.00 27.17
N VAL A 93 -7.88 15.60 27.28
CA VAL A 93 -8.37 14.25 26.91
C VAL A 93 -8.01 13.89 25.45
N SER A 94 -7.93 14.91 24.61
CA SER A 94 -7.69 14.79 23.17
C SER A 94 -6.22 14.52 22.82
N ARG A 95 -5.28 14.85 23.73
CA ARG A 95 -3.86 14.48 23.64
C ARG A 95 -3.65 13.03 24.02
N TRP A 96 -4.36 12.53 25.03
CA TRP A 96 -4.35 11.11 25.40
C TRP A 96 -4.79 10.24 24.22
N GLY A 97 -5.91 10.58 23.59
CA GLY A 97 -6.26 10.02 22.29
C GLY A 97 -7.69 10.32 21.87
N ARG A 98 -7.85 10.58 20.58
CA ARG A 98 -9.15 10.73 19.90
C ARG A 98 -9.44 9.47 19.09
N PHE A 99 -9.31 8.32 19.74
CA PHE A 99 -9.57 7.05 19.10
C PHE A 99 -11.01 7.03 18.57
N GLN A 100 -11.22 6.36 17.44
CA GLN A 100 -12.57 6.26 16.87
C GLN A 100 -13.48 5.40 17.74
N ASP A 101 -12.88 4.42 18.42
CA ASP A 101 -13.51 3.72 19.54
C ASP A 101 -13.10 4.42 20.84
N ALA A 102 -14.08 4.96 21.56
CA ALA A 102 -13.84 5.68 22.81
C ALA A 102 -13.27 4.76 23.90
N ASP A 103 -13.50 3.46 23.79
CA ASP A 103 -13.06 2.45 24.75
C ASP A 103 -11.56 2.18 24.63
N GLU A 104 -10.93 2.43 23.47
CA GLU A 104 -9.47 2.37 23.34
C GLU A 104 -8.79 3.38 24.29
N SER A 105 -9.33 4.60 24.37
CA SER A 105 -8.83 5.65 25.28
C SER A 105 -9.00 5.22 26.75
N ALA A 106 -10.13 4.56 27.05
CA ALA A 106 -10.44 4.01 28.36
C ALA A 106 -9.49 2.88 28.75
N TYR A 107 -9.17 2.00 27.81
CA TYR A 107 -8.30 0.85 27.99
C TYR A 107 -6.88 1.27 28.40
N TYR A 108 -6.29 2.26 27.72
CA TYR A 108 -4.95 2.74 28.11
C TYR A 108 -4.95 3.44 29.48
N GLU A 109 -6.00 4.20 29.81
CA GLU A 109 -6.12 4.78 31.16
C GLU A 109 -6.34 3.70 32.22
N PHE A 110 -7.07 2.63 31.88
CA PHE A 110 -7.27 1.47 32.76
C PHE A 110 -5.94 0.79 33.09
N ILE A 111 -5.07 0.55 32.10
CA ILE A 111 -3.74 -0.03 32.32
C ILE A 111 -2.92 0.80 33.32
N CYS A 112 -2.92 2.13 33.16
CA CYS A 112 -2.21 3.01 34.10
C CYS A 112 -2.75 2.89 35.52
N ARG A 113 -4.08 2.89 35.67
CA ARG A 113 -4.74 2.77 36.97
C ARG A 113 -4.52 1.40 37.63
N GLU A 114 -4.54 0.32 36.85
CA GLU A 114 -4.26 -1.04 37.34
C GLU A 114 -2.83 -1.14 37.91
N ALA A 115 -1.87 -0.45 37.30
CA ALA A 115 -0.51 -0.32 37.80
C ALA A 115 -0.35 0.70 38.95
N GLY A 116 -1.44 1.28 39.45
CA GLY A 116 -1.44 2.26 40.54
C GLY A 116 -1.09 3.70 40.13
N LEU A 117 -0.99 4.00 38.83
CA LEU A 117 -0.73 5.35 38.33
C LEU A 117 -2.02 6.11 38.02
N SER A 118 -2.02 7.40 38.36
CA SER A 118 -3.14 8.30 38.04
C SER A 118 -2.85 9.17 36.81
N VAL A 119 -3.80 9.25 35.88
CA VAL A 119 -3.71 10.12 34.69
C VAL A 119 -4.43 11.44 34.99
N HIS A 120 -3.75 12.58 34.86
CA HIS A 120 -4.30 13.91 35.13
C HIS A 120 -4.40 14.73 33.84
N TYR A 121 -5.56 15.34 33.63
CA TYR A 121 -5.81 16.24 32.49
C TYR A 121 -5.68 17.70 32.94
N CYS A 122 -4.56 18.33 32.63
CA CYS A 122 -4.17 19.62 33.21
C CYS A 122 -5.06 20.80 32.80
N ALA A 123 -5.67 20.74 31.61
CA ALA A 123 -6.55 21.80 31.09
C ALA A 123 -8.05 21.52 31.31
N GLU A 124 -8.43 20.38 31.89
CA GLU A 124 -9.83 20.08 32.18
C GLU A 124 -10.25 20.61 33.57
N GLN A 125 -11.50 21.03 33.70
CA GLN A 125 -12.04 21.64 34.93
C GLN A 125 -12.52 20.61 35.97
N PHE A 126 -12.42 19.32 35.67
CA PHE A 126 -12.83 18.23 36.58
C PHE A 126 -11.60 17.47 37.08
N GLU A 127 -11.67 16.99 38.32
CA GLU A 127 -10.61 16.14 38.87
C GLU A 127 -10.80 14.70 38.38
N ASN A 128 -9.71 14.04 37.99
CA ASN A 128 -9.75 12.62 37.65
C ASN A 128 -9.67 11.77 38.92
N ASP A 129 -10.64 11.96 39.81
CA ASP A 129 -10.71 11.39 41.17
C ASP A 129 -11.39 10.01 41.22
N GLY A 130 -11.82 9.49 40.06
CA GLY A 130 -12.56 8.23 39.98
C GLY A 130 -14.04 8.34 40.36
N SER A 131 -14.55 9.55 40.64
CA SER A 131 -15.97 9.76 40.91
C SER A 131 -16.85 9.36 39.72
N LEU A 132 -18.10 9.00 39.99
CA LEU A 132 -19.09 8.70 38.95
C LEU A 132 -19.28 9.90 38.00
N SER A 133 -19.28 11.12 38.56
CA SER A 133 -19.31 12.38 37.81
C SER A 133 -18.12 12.54 36.87
N ALA A 134 -16.88 12.32 37.34
CA ALA A 134 -15.69 12.39 36.50
C ALA A 134 -15.70 11.31 35.41
N THR A 135 -16.18 10.10 35.73
CA THR A 135 -16.29 9.00 34.77
C THR A 135 -17.26 9.31 33.64
N ILE A 136 -18.46 9.84 33.95
CA ILE A 136 -19.45 10.24 32.94
C ILE A 136 -18.91 11.37 32.05
N ILE A 137 -18.30 12.40 32.66
CA ILE A 137 -17.74 13.53 31.91
C ILE A 137 -16.60 13.07 30.99
N LYS A 138 -15.72 12.17 31.45
CA LYS A 138 -14.65 11.59 30.62
C LYS A 138 -15.20 10.80 29.44
N SER A 139 -16.17 9.91 29.66
CA SER A 139 -16.79 9.12 28.60
C SER A 139 -17.46 10.03 27.55
N MET A 140 -18.18 11.06 28.00
CA MET A 140 -18.78 12.06 27.12
C MET A 140 -17.72 12.81 26.31
N LYS A 141 -16.65 13.31 26.94
CA LYS A 141 -15.55 14.02 26.28
C LYS A 141 -14.81 13.15 25.25
N ARG A 142 -14.59 11.87 25.55
CA ARG A 142 -13.97 10.90 24.62
C ARG A 142 -14.86 10.65 23.40
N ALA A 143 -16.15 10.41 23.63
CA ALA A 143 -17.13 10.27 22.55
C ALA A 143 -17.18 11.54 21.68
N MET A 144 -17.27 12.72 22.30
CA MET A 144 -17.26 14.01 21.62
C MET A 144 -15.98 14.26 20.82
N ALA A 145 -14.81 13.84 21.33
CA ALA A 145 -13.56 14.01 20.62
C ALA A 145 -13.47 13.14 19.35
N GLY A 146 -14.06 11.93 19.36
CA GLY A 146 -14.19 11.06 18.19
C GLY A 146 -15.25 11.56 17.20
N GLU A 147 -16.41 12.01 17.71
CA GLU A 147 -17.50 12.63 16.94
C GLU A 147 -17.04 13.91 16.23
N TYR A 148 -16.27 14.77 16.91
CA TYR A 148 -15.73 16.01 16.37
C TYR A 148 -14.95 15.78 15.08
N SER A 149 -14.13 14.72 15.01
CA SER A 149 -13.39 14.38 13.78
C SER A 149 -14.31 13.98 12.63
N ARG A 150 -15.41 13.26 12.92
CA ARG A 150 -16.42 12.87 11.91
C ARG A 150 -17.20 14.08 11.42
N GLU A 151 -17.68 14.92 12.34
CA GLU A 151 -18.43 16.13 12.02
C GLU A 151 -17.56 17.15 11.26
N LEU A 152 -16.31 17.35 11.69
CA LEU A 152 -15.36 18.21 10.99
C LEU A 152 -15.10 17.70 9.57
N SER A 153 -14.93 16.39 9.38
CA SER A 153 -14.76 15.80 8.05
C SER A 153 -15.96 16.09 7.15
N ALA A 154 -17.19 15.95 7.67
CA ALA A 154 -18.41 16.25 6.92
C ALA A 154 -18.50 17.74 6.55
N LYS A 155 -18.20 18.65 7.49
CA LYS A 155 -18.21 20.11 7.25
C LYS A 155 -17.14 20.53 6.24
N VAL A 156 -15.92 20.00 6.36
CA VAL A 156 -14.84 20.26 5.41
C VAL A 156 -15.23 19.78 4.03
N PHE A 157 -15.76 18.56 3.91
CA PHE A 157 -16.23 18.02 2.63
C PHE A 157 -17.33 18.91 2.00
N ALA A 158 -18.34 19.30 2.78
CA ALA A 158 -19.40 20.19 2.30
C ALA A 158 -18.85 21.55 1.84
N GLY A 159 -17.91 22.13 2.59
CA GLY A 159 -17.20 23.36 2.21
C GLY A 159 -16.40 23.20 0.91
N GLN A 160 -15.70 22.09 0.75
CA GLN A 160 -14.97 21.77 -0.49
C GLN A 160 -15.92 21.65 -1.68
N CYS A 161 -17.04 20.95 -1.51
CA CYS A 161 -18.07 20.83 -2.55
C CYS A 161 -18.66 22.19 -2.96
N ARG A 162 -18.92 23.06 -1.98
CA ARG A 162 -19.37 24.44 -2.23
C ARG A 162 -18.35 25.22 -3.05
N LEU A 163 -17.06 25.14 -2.69
CA LEU A 163 -15.99 25.84 -3.42
C LEU A 163 -15.86 25.36 -4.86
N ILE A 164 -15.97 24.05 -5.11
CA ILE A 164 -16.02 23.50 -6.48
C ILE A 164 -17.19 24.07 -7.27
N THR A 165 -18.37 24.13 -6.66
CA THR A 165 -19.59 24.68 -7.29
C THR A 165 -19.44 26.17 -7.64
N LEU A 166 -18.62 26.91 -6.89
CA LEU A 166 -18.26 28.30 -7.16
C LEU A 166 -17.14 28.45 -8.21
N GLY A 167 -16.60 27.35 -8.74
CA GLY A 167 -15.54 27.35 -9.76
C GLY A 167 -14.12 27.28 -9.20
N PHE A 168 -13.95 27.23 -7.88
CA PHE A 168 -12.62 27.11 -7.26
C PHE A 168 -12.12 25.66 -7.26
N ARG A 169 -10.80 25.49 -7.24
CA ARG A 169 -10.14 24.19 -7.27
C ARG A 169 -9.83 23.69 -5.85
N GLN A 170 -10.32 22.50 -5.53
CA GLN A 170 -10.01 21.79 -4.29
C GLN A 170 -8.99 20.68 -4.54
N GLY A 171 -7.70 21.05 -4.53
CA GLY A 171 -6.56 20.14 -4.62
C GLY A 171 -6.27 19.56 -6.01
N GLY A 172 -5.38 18.57 -6.04
CA GLY A 172 -4.93 17.91 -7.27
C GLY A 172 -3.95 18.73 -8.12
N ALA A 173 -3.19 18.05 -8.98
CA ALA A 173 -2.28 18.69 -9.93
C ALA A 173 -3.05 19.49 -10.99
N ALA A 174 -2.43 20.54 -11.56
CA ALA A 174 -2.98 21.25 -12.72
C ALA A 174 -3.10 20.31 -13.93
N GLY A 175 -2.03 19.55 -14.20
CA GLY A 175 -1.81 18.76 -15.40
C GLY A 175 -1.14 19.56 -16.51
N TYR A 176 -0.59 18.84 -17.49
CA TYR A 176 0.10 19.41 -18.64
C TYR A 176 -0.75 20.46 -19.38
N GLY A 177 -0.16 21.61 -19.72
CA GLY A 177 -0.85 22.72 -20.38
C GLY A 177 -1.68 23.62 -19.47
N LEU A 178 -1.72 23.35 -18.15
CA LEU A 178 -2.48 24.13 -17.17
C LEU A 178 -1.59 24.56 -16.00
N ARG A 179 -1.98 25.62 -15.28
CA ARG A 179 -1.32 26.07 -14.05
C ARG A 179 -2.32 26.31 -12.93
N ARG A 180 -1.85 26.19 -11.68
CA ARG A 180 -2.61 26.57 -10.49
C ARG A 180 -2.34 28.05 -10.22
N GLN A 181 -3.38 28.86 -10.28
CA GLN A 181 -3.31 30.29 -9.99
C GLN A 181 -3.93 30.56 -8.63
N LEU A 182 -3.18 31.22 -7.74
CA LEU A 182 -3.70 31.77 -6.50
C LEU A 182 -4.42 33.09 -6.80
N VAL A 183 -5.63 33.24 -6.27
CA VAL A 183 -6.43 34.46 -6.35
C VAL A 183 -6.89 34.89 -4.97
N ASP A 184 -7.08 36.19 -4.76
CA ASP A 184 -7.66 36.73 -3.54
C ASP A 184 -9.20 36.56 -3.48
N GLU A 185 -9.85 37.17 -2.50
CA GLU A 185 -11.30 37.14 -2.34
C GLU A 185 -12.08 37.91 -3.42
N HIS A 186 -11.41 38.81 -4.14
CA HIS A 186 -11.94 39.58 -5.27
C HIS A 186 -11.61 38.96 -6.63
N LEU A 187 -11.03 37.75 -6.64
CA LEU A 187 -10.56 37.03 -7.83
C LEU A 187 -9.35 37.66 -8.53
N SER A 188 -8.62 38.55 -7.85
CA SER A 188 -7.39 39.14 -8.39
C SER A 188 -6.25 38.13 -8.34
N PRO A 189 -5.48 37.95 -9.43
CA PRO A 189 -4.32 37.06 -9.44
C PRO A 189 -3.22 37.51 -8.48
N LYS A 190 -2.74 36.59 -7.64
CA LYS A 190 -1.60 36.83 -6.72
C LYS A 190 -0.30 36.20 -7.19
N GLY A 191 -0.37 34.98 -7.73
CA GLY A 191 0.79 34.23 -8.20
C GLY A 191 0.45 32.79 -8.55
N LEU A 192 1.36 32.13 -9.27
CA LEU A 192 1.24 30.71 -9.58
C LEU A 192 1.68 29.87 -8.38
N LEU A 193 1.00 28.74 -8.17
CA LEU A 193 1.39 27.74 -7.18
C LEU A 193 2.12 26.59 -7.86
N GLU A 194 3.37 26.38 -7.48
CA GLU A 194 4.15 25.24 -7.90
C GLU A 194 3.62 23.93 -7.27
N ARG A 195 4.24 22.82 -7.69
CA ARG A 195 3.87 21.51 -7.18
C ARG A 195 4.29 21.39 -5.71
N GLY A 196 3.31 21.07 -4.85
CA GLY A 196 3.53 20.97 -3.40
C GLY A 196 3.14 22.24 -2.65
N GLU A 197 3.10 23.38 -3.34
CA GLU A 197 2.70 24.65 -2.72
C GLU A 197 1.20 24.71 -2.44
N GLN A 198 0.88 25.39 -1.34
CA GLN A 198 -0.47 25.54 -0.81
C GLN A 198 -0.72 27.01 -0.48
N LYS A 199 -1.99 27.41 -0.47
CA LYS A 199 -2.37 28.74 -0.02
C LYS A 199 -2.10 28.89 1.47
N SER A 200 -1.52 30.01 1.88
CA SER A 200 -1.27 30.33 3.30
C SER A 200 -2.44 31.05 3.96
N ILE A 201 -3.25 31.78 3.16
CA ILE A 201 -4.37 32.58 3.65
C ILE A 201 -5.68 31.81 3.38
N GLN A 202 -6.56 31.75 4.38
CA GLN A 202 -7.81 31.00 4.27
C GLN A 202 -8.78 31.61 3.25
N THR A 203 -8.83 32.93 3.10
CA THR A 203 -9.71 33.66 2.16
C THR A 203 -9.27 33.48 0.71
N ASP A 204 -7.97 33.30 0.44
CA ASP A 204 -7.47 33.03 -0.90
C ASP A 204 -8.11 31.77 -1.52
N ARG A 205 -8.19 31.75 -2.85
CA ARG A 205 -8.72 30.63 -3.63
C ARG A 205 -7.71 30.21 -4.69
N VAL A 206 -7.91 29.02 -5.23
CA VAL A 206 -7.09 28.48 -6.32
C VAL A 206 -8.00 28.25 -7.51
N VAL A 207 -7.59 28.70 -8.68
CA VAL A 207 -8.22 28.39 -9.96
C VAL A 207 -7.21 27.73 -10.89
N LEU A 208 -7.69 27.13 -11.98
CA LEU A 208 -6.82 26.73 -13.08
C LEU A 208 -6.79 27.85 -14.12
N THR A 209 -5.65 27.99 -14.76
CA THR A 209 -5.44 28.91 -15.89
C THR A 209 -4.64 28.18 -16.97
N PRO A 210 -4.76 28.58 -18.25
CA PRO A 210 -3.86 28.11 -19.30
C PRO A 210 -2.39 28.27 -18.89
N GLY A 211 -1.59 27.24 -19.18
CA GLY A 211 -0.16 27.25 -18.99
C GLY A 211 0.59 27.92 -20.14
N PRO A 212 1.90 27.65 -20.26
CA PRO A 212 2.72 28.15 -21.35
C PRO A 212 2.13 27.79 -22.73
N PRO A 213 2.15 28.72 -23.71
CA PRO A 213 1.53 28.50 -25.02
C PRO A 213 2.00 27.23 -25.73
N GLU A 214 3.26 26.86 -25.58
CA GLU A 214 3.84 25.65 -26.16
C GLU A 214 3.23 24.36 -25.60
N GLU A 215 2.95 24.31 -24.29
CA GLU A 215 2.29 23.15 -23.68
C GLU A 215 0.81 23.09 -24.11
N VAL A 216 0.15 24.25 -24.16
CA VAL A 216 -1.24 24.37 -24.62
C VAL A 216 -1.40 23.87 -26.05
N GLU A 217 -0.49 24.26 -26.95
CA GLU A 217 -0.53 23.81 -28.34
C GLU A 217 -0.27 22.30 -28.47
N VAL A 218 0.61 21.73 -27.64
CA VAL A 218 0.80 20.28 -27.59
C VAL A 218 -0.50 19.56 -27.19
N VAL A 219 -1.25 20.07 -26.21
CA VAL A 219 -2.56 19.50 -25.84
C VAL A 219 -3.54 19.60 -27.01
N ARG A 220 -3.66 20.76 -27.66
CA ARG A 220 -4.55 20.93 -28.82
C ARG A 220 -4.19 19.99 -29.97
N ARG A 221 -2.89 19.87 -30.26
CA ARG A 221 -2.37 18.94 -31.26
C ARG A 221 -2.65 17.48 -30.88
N LEU A 222 -2.53 17.12 -29.60
CA LEU A 222 -2.90 15.81 -29.07
C LEU A 222 -4.36 15.47 -29.39
N TYR A 223 -5.29 16.40 -29.13
CA TYR A 223 -6.70 16.22 -29.50
C TYR A 223 -6.91 16.09 -31.01
N ARG A 224 -6.24 16.91 -31.84
CA ARG A 224 -6.31 16.79 -33.31
C ARG A 224 -5.78 15.45 -33.82
N MET A 225 -4.66 14.96 -33.30
CA MET A 225 -4.11 13.64 -33.66
C MET A 225 -5.08 12.51 -33.30
N PHE A 226 -5.76 12.61 -32.17
CA PHE A 226 -6.72 11.59 -31.73
C PHE A 226 -8.04 11.65 -32.52
N VAL A 227 -8.66 12.83 -32.61
CA VAL A 227 -10.01 13.01 -33.16
C VAL A 227 -10.01 13.01 -34.69
N VAL A 228 -9.11 13.80 -35.31
CA VAL A 228 -9.09 14.01 -36.76
C VAL A 228 -8.25 12.94 -37.44
N GLN A 229 -7.04 12.71 -36.95
CA GLN A 229 -6.11 11.76 -37.56
C GLN A 229 -6.31 10.30 -37.10
N ARG A 230 -7.25 10.06 -36.17
CA ARG A 230 -7.61 8.73 -35.65
C ARG A 230 -6.47 7.92 -35.04
N ARG A 231 -5.37 8.58 -34.63
CA ARG A 231 -4.23 7.92 -33.97
C ARG A 231 -4.64 7.35 -32.62
N SER A 232 -4.07 6.22 -32.25
CA SER A 232 -4.21 5.62 -30.92
C SER A 232 -3.44 6.43 -29.87
N GLU A 233 -3.84 6.30 -28.60
CA GLU A 233 -3.14 6.97 -27.50
C GLU A 233 -1.66 6.55 -27.38
N SER A 234 -1.32 5.32 -27.78
CA SER A 234 0.05 4.81 -27.82
C SER A 234 0.88 5.47 -28.92
N GLU A 235 0.35 5.58 -30.14
CA GLU A 235 1.04 6.25 -31.25
C GLU A 235 1.28 7.73 -30.94
N ILE A 236 0.29 8.39 -30.32
CA ILE A 236 0.42 9.78 -29.89
C ILE A 236 1.55 9.92 -28.86
N ALA A 237 1.63 9.03 -27.87
CA ALA A 237 2.72 9.02 -26.91
C ALA A 237 4.08 8.83 -27.59
N THR A 238 4.20 7.91 -28.55
CA THR A 238 5.42 7.68 -29.32
C THR A 238 5.85 8.93 -30.10
N VAL A 239 4.92 9.62 -30.76
CA VAL A 239 5.20 10.86 -31.49
C VAL A 239 5.73 11.94 -30.56
N LEU A 240 5.05 12.19 -29.44
CA LEU A 240 5.46 13.23 -28.48
C LEU A 240 6.83 12.92 -27.85
N ASN A 241 7.10 11.65 -27.55
CA ASN A 241 8.40 11.22 -27.04
C ASN A 241 9.51 11.34 -28.09
N GLY A 242 9.22 11.02 -29.35
CA GLY A 242 10.16 11.17 -30.47
C GLY A 242 10.56 12.63 -30.71
N GLU A 243 9.71 13.58 -30.32
CA GLU A 243 9.99 15.01 -30.36
C GLU A 243 10.69 15.55 -29.10
N GLY A 244 11.04 14.68 -28.15
CA GLY A 244 11.66 15.05 -26.89
C GLY A 244 10.73 15.80 -25.92
N ARG A 245 9.41 15.75 -26.12
CA ARG A 245 8.44 16.39 -25.22
C ARG A 245 8.26 15.56 -23.96
N LEU A 246 8.35 16.22 -22.80
CA LEU A 246 8.08 15.61 -21.50
C LEU A 246 6.74 16.10 -20.94
N THR A 247 6.18 15.31 -20.03
CA THR A 247 4.97 15.66 -19.26
C THR A 247 5.28 16.72 -18.19
N ASP A 248 4.24 17.22 -17.48
CA ASP A 248 4.35 18.19 -16.39
C ASP A 248 5.13 17.66 -15.17
N LEU A 249 5.44 16.36 -15.17
CA LEU A 249 6.25 15.68 -14.16
C LEU A 249 7.67 15.37 -14.65
N GLY A 250 8.09 15.87 -15.81
CA GLY A 250 9.39 15.58 -16.41
C GLY A 250 9.54 14.13 -16.87
N ARG A 251 8.43 13.42 -17.11
CA ARG A 251 8.41 12.01 -17.53
C ARG A 251 8.03 11.87 -19.01
N PRO A 252 8.47 10.80 -19.69
CA PRO A 252 7.97 10.47 -21.02
C PRO A 252 6.45 10.27 -21.03
N TRP A 253 5.84 10.56 -22.17
CA TRP A 253 4.44 10.30 -22.43
C TRP A 253 4.17 8.79 -22.48
N THR A 254 3.04 8.39 -21.92
CA THR A 254 2.55 7.01 -21.99
C THR A 254 1.13 7.03 -22.54
N ARG A 255 0.66 5.88 -23.02
CA ARG A 255 -0.75 5.65 -23.38
C ARG A 255 -1.70 6.13 -22.28
N GLY A 256 -1.36 5.88 -21.01
CA GLY A 256 -2.17 6.28 -19.85
C GLY A 256 -2.22 7.80 -19.63
N THR A 257 -1.10 8.51 -19.77
CA THR A 257 -1.06 9.97 -19.61
C THR A 257 -1.80 10.66 -20.76
N VAL A 258 -1.65 10.18 -22.00
CA VAL A 258 -2.43 10.67 -23.15
C VAL A 258 -3.93 10.45 -22.90
N HIS A 259 -4.32 9.25 -22.47
CA HIS A 259 -5.71 8.95 -22.14
C HIS A 259 -6.29 9.85 -21.04
N GLN A 260 -5.49 10.17 -20.02
CA GLN A 260 -5.89 11.10 -18.96
C GLN A 260 -6.13 12.52 -19.50
N VAL A 261 -5.32 12.98 -20.47
CA VAL A 261 -5.53 14.28 -21.13
C VAL A 261 -6.83 14.28 -21.93
N LEU A 262 -7.12 13.20 -22.66
CA LEU A 262 -8.32 13.07 -23.50
C LEU A 262 -9.64 12.93 -22.71
N THR A 263 -9.58 12.48 -21.45
CA THR A 263 -10.77 12.15 -20.63
C THR A 263 -11.05 13.13 -19.50
N ASN A 264 -10.12 14.04 -19.20
CA ASN A 264 -10.29 14.96 -18.09
C ASN A 264 -10.91 16.28 -18.54
N GLU A 265 -12.12 16.55 -18.06
CA GLU A 265 -12.89 17.75 -18.44
C GLU A 265 -12.26 19.08 -18.01
N LYS A 266 -11.22 19.07 -17.17
CA LYS A 266 -10.44 20.29 -16.90
C LYS A 266 -9.87 20.91 -18.18
N TYR A 267 -9.66 20.12 -19.23
CA TYR A 267 -9.14 20.62 -20.50
C TYR A 267 -10.15 21.51 -21.24
N ILE A 268 -11.44 21.38 -20.94
CA ILE A 268 -12.53 22.23 -21.45
C ILE A 268 -13.01 23.25 -20.41
N GLY A 269 -12.27 23.44 -19.31
CA GLY A 269 -12.57 24.45 -18.29
C GLY A 269 -13.50 23.96 -17.16
N ASN A 270 -13.84 22.68 -17.09
CA ASN A 270 -14.75 22.16 -16.06
C ASN A 270 -13.98 21.70 -14.81
N ASN A 271 -14.54 21.99 -13.63
CA ASN A 271 -14.11 21.37 -12.39
C ASN A 271 -15.01 20.17 -12.07
N VAL A 272 -14.40 19.01 -11.86
CA VAL A 272 -15.08 17.79 -11.38
C VAL A 272 -14.38 17.29 -10.14
N TYR A 273 -15.15 17.12 -9.07
CA TYR A 273 -14.69 16.71 -7.76
C TYR A 273 -15.46 15.49 -7.28
N ASN A 274 -14.94 14.83 -6.24
CA ASN A 274 -15.55 13.66 -5.63
C ASN A 274 -15.70 12.46 -6.59
N ARG A 275 -14.79 12.29 -7.57
CA ARG A 275 -14.74 11.08 -8.43
C ARG A 275 -14.38 9.81 -7.64
N SER A 276 -13.59 9.96 -6.59
CA SER A 276 -13.29 8.90 -5.63
C SER A 276 -13.17 9.49 -4.24
N SER A 277 -13.55 8.73 -3.22
CA SER A 277 -13.46 9.14 -1.82
C SER A 277 -12.64 8.16 -1.00
N PHE A 278 -11.96 8.67 0.04
CA PHE A 278 -11.25 7.87 1.03
C PHE A 278 -11.56 8.45 2.42
N LYS A 279 -12.67 8.01 2.99
CA LYS A 279 -13.14 8.47 4.30
C LYS A 279 -12.35 7.76 5.41
N LEU A 280 -12.32 8.37 6.59
CA LEU A 280 -11.57 7.83 7.73
C LEU A 280 -11.96 6.37 8.03
N LYS A 281 -10.96 5.48 8.10
CA LYS A 281 -11.11 4.01 8.27
C LYS A 281 -11.97 3.30 7.20
N ALA A 282 -12.39 3.98 6.13
CA ALA A 282 -13.08 3.36 5.00
C ALA A 282 -12.10 3.03 3.88
N LYS A 283 -12.38 1.98 3.10
CA LYS A 283 -11.62 1.71 1.87
C LYS A 283 -11.84 2.84 0.86
N ARG A 284 -10.88 3.01 -0.06
CA ARG A 284 -11.05 3.94 -1.18
C ARG A 284 -12.18 3.43 -2.07
N VAL A 285 -13.12 4.30 -2.39
CA VAL A 285 -14.28 4.00 -3.25
C VAL A 285 -14.26 4.91 -4.48
N VAL A 286 -14.53 4.35 -5.65
CA VAL A 286 -14.86 5.13 -6.85
C VAL A 286 -16.34 5.47 -6.74
N ASN A 287 -16.66 6.76 -6.75
CA ASN A 287 -18.02 7.22 -6.52
C ASN A 287 -18.80 7.22 -7.83
N ASP A 288 -20.10 6.93 -7.71
CA ASP A 288 -21.04 7.05 -8.82
C ASP A 288 -21.04 8.48 -9.41
N PRO A 289 -21.12 8.65 -10.74
CA PRO A 289 -21.24 9.96 -11.39
C PRO A 289 -22.31 10.88 -10.81
N ASP A 290 -23.42 10.34 -10.31
CA ASP A 290 -24.49 11.14 -9.69
C ASP A 290 -24.05 11.86 -8.40
N ASN A 291 -22.99 11.35 -7.77
CA ASN A 291 -22.39 11.94 -6.58
C ASN A 291 -21.21 12.88 -6.90
N TRP A 292 -20.90 13.11 -8.18
CA TRP A 292 -19.83 14.01 -8.57
C TRP A 292 -20.28 15.46 -8.41
N VAL A 293 -19.41 16.27 -7.80
CA VAL A 293 -19.66 17.70 -7.69
C VAL A 293 -18.95 18.38 -8.84
N ARG A 294 -19.72 19.11 -9.66
CA ARG A 294 -19.24 19.64 -10.93
C ARG A 294 -19.60 21.12 -11.08
N ARG A 295 -18.71 21.86 -11.73
CA ARG A 295 -18.96 23.21 -12.25
C ARG A 295 -18.39 23.31 -13.66
N ASP A 296 -19.28 23.52 -14.61
CA ASP A 296 -18.91 23.77 -16.00
C ASP A 296 -18.40 25.20 -16.20
N GLY A 297 -17.44 25.37 -17.10
CA GLY A 297 -16.84 26.68 -17.40
C GLY A 297 -16.28 27.37 -16.16
N ALA A 298 -15.70 26.60 -15.23
CA ALA A 298 -15.10 27.10 -14.00
C ALA A 298 -13.88 28.00 -14.27
N PHE A 299 -13.20 27.79 -15.39
CA PHE A 299 -12.06 28.58 -15.87
C PHE A 299 -11.93 28.44 -17.39
N GLU A 300 -11.02 29.21 -17.99
CA GLU A 300 -10.73 29.14 -19.42
C GLU A 300 -10.13 27.77 -19.80
N GLY A 301 -10.90 26.97 -20.52
CA GLY A 301 -10.45 25.71 -21.10
C GLY A 301 -9.44 25.92 -22.22
N ILE A 302 -8.51 24.98 -22.38
CA ILE A 302 -7.49 25.03 -23.44
C ILE A 302 -7.86 24.22 -24.69
N VAL A 303 -8.95 23.45 -24.62
CA VAL A 303 -9.52 22.64 -25.69
C VAL A 303 -10.98 23.03 -25.87
N GLU A 304 -11.43 23.05 -27.12
CA GLU A 304 -12.83 23.31 -27.46
C GLU A 304 -13.73 22.13 -27.03
N PRO A 305 -14.93 22.38 -26.49
CA PRO A 305 -15.86 21.33 -26.06
C PRO A 305 -16.13 20.27 -27.14
N ASP A 306 -16.29 20.68 -28.40
CA ASP A 306 -16.56 19.76 -29.52
C ASP A 306 -15.47 18.71 -29.73
N PHE A 307 -14.20 19.10 -29.60
CA PHE A 307 -13.07 18.18 -29.67
C PHE A 307 -13.07 17.20 -28.49
N PHE A 308 -13.42 17.68 -27.29
CA PHE A 308 -13.52 16.82 -26.11
C PHE A 308 -14.64 15.80 -26.25
N GLU A 309 -15.84 16.23 -26.65
CA GLU A 309 -16.98 15.34 -26.86
C GLU A 309 -16.70 14.32 -27.97
N ALA A 310 -16.07 14.74 -29.08
CA ALA A 310 -15.66 13.82 -30.13
C ALA A 310 -14.67 12.78 -29.60
N ALA A 311 -13.69 13.18 -28.78
CA ALA A 311 -12.77 12.24 -28.14
C ALA A 311 -13.51 11.27 -27.20
N GLN A 312 -14.46 11.75 -26.39
CA GLN A 312 -15.27 10.89 -25.52
C GLN A 312 -16.08 9.87 -26.33
N ARG A 313 -16.73 10.29 -27.42
CA ARG A 313 -17.47 9.39 -28.31
C ARG A 313 -16.57 8.30 -28.90
N ILE A 314 -15.36 8.64 -29.32
CA ILE A 314 -14.38 7.67 -29.84
C ILE A 314 -13.97 6.67 -28.74
N ILE A 315 -13.66 7.16 -27.54
CA ILE A 315 -13.25 6.32 -26.42
C ILE A 315 -14.39 5.40 -25.99
N GLN A 316 -15.61 5.91 -25.89
CA GLN A 316 -16.79 5.11 -25.55
C GLN A 316 -17.10 4.07 -26.62
N ALA A 317 -17.00 4.42 -27.91
CA ALA A 317 -17.18 3.47 -29.01
C ALA A 317 -16.11 2.37 -29.01
N ARG A 318 -14.88 2.67 -28.59
CA ARG A 318 -13.82 1.66 -28.38
C ARG A 318 -14.03 0.83 -27.11
N CYS A 319 -14.71 1.39 -26.10
CA CYS A 319 -15.11 0.71 -24.88
C CYS A 319 -16.40 -0.10 -25.07
N VAL A 320 -16.47 -0.94 -26.11
CA VAL A 320 -17.51 -1.97 -26.19
C VAL A 320 -17.29 -2.94 -25.02
N ARG A 321 -18.19 -2.90 -24.05
CA ARG A 321 -18.26 -3.95 -23.03
C ARG A 321 -18.85 -5.18 -23.70
N TYR A 322 -17.97 -5.99 -24.27
CA TYR A 322 -18.38 -7.30 -24.72
C TYR A 322 -18.82 -8.12 -23.51
N SER A 323 -20.02 -8.69 -23.60
CA SER A 323 -20.41 -9.83 -22.79
C SER A 323 -19.51 -11.03 -23.08
N ASP A 324 -19.49 -11.99 -22.17
CA ASP A 324 -18.73 -13.23 -22.37
C ASP A 324 -19.22 -13.97 -23.63
N GLU A 325 -20.53 -13.94 -23.87
CA GLU A 325 -21.19 -14.51 -25.05
C GLU A 325 -20.72 -13.85 -26.36
N GLU A 326 -20.67 -12.52 -26.42
CA GLU A 326 -20.20 -11.79 -27.62
C GLU A 326 -18.71 -12.05 -27.90
N LEU A 327 -17.89 -12.16 -26.86
CA LEU A 327 -16.48 -12.50 -27.00
C LEU A 327 -16.30 -13.91 -27.58
N LEU A 328 -17.01 -14.89 -27.01
CA LEU A 328 -16.94 -16.28 -27.46
C LEU A 328 -17.51 -16.44 -28.87
N ALA A 329 -18.59 -15.74 -29.22
CA ALA A 329 -19.16 -15.72 -30.57
C ALA A 329 -18.13 -15.22 -31.60
N ARG A 330 -17.44 -14.11 -31.32
CA ARG A 330 -16.40 -13.58 -32.21
C ARG A 330 -15.22 -14.54 -32.40
N LEU A 331 -14.81 -15.24 -31.33
CA LEU A 331 -13.80 -16.28 -31.43
C LEU A 331 -14.27 -17.48 -32.26
N SER A 332 -15.52 -17.89 -32.10
CA SER A 332 -16.14 -18.97 -32.88
C SER A 332 -16.23 -18.62 -34.36
N ASP A 333 -16.65 -17.39 -34.69
CA ASP A 333 -16.69 -16.87 -36.06
C ASP A 333 -15.29 -16.83 -36.69
N LEU A 334 -14.28 -16.42 -35.92
CA LEU A 334 -12.90 -16.39 -36.39
C LEU A 334 -12.38 -17.82 -36.65
N LEU A 335 -12.71 -18.77 -35.77
CA LEU A 335 -12.38 -20.17 -35.95
C LEU A 335 -13.04 -20.74 -37.21
N ALA A 336 -14.33 -20.47 -37.43
CA ALA A 336 -15.06 -20.92 -38.60
C ALA A 336 -14.44 -20.37 -39.91
N LYS A 337 -13.94 -19.12 -39.88
CA LYS A 337 -13.31 -18.49 -41.05
C LYS A 337 -11.89 -18.97 -41.33
N LYS A 338 -11.08 -19.21 -40.30
CA LYS A 338 -9.63 -19.50 -40.45
C LYS A 338 -9.28 -20.97 -40.29
N GLY A 339 -10.15 -21.76 -39.64
CA GLY A 339 -9.93 -23.18 -39.31
C GLY A 339 -8.97 -23.42 -38.13
N TRP A 340 -8.29 -22.38 -37.65
CA TRP A 340 -7.38 -22.44 -36.50
C TRP A 340 -7.32 -21.07 -35.81
N LEU A 341 -6.97 -21.08 -34.53
CA LEU A 341 -6.79 -19.87 -33.72
C LEU A 341 -5.39 -19.83 -33.09
N SER A 342 -4.84 -18.62 -33.02
CA SER A 342 -3.67 -18.27 -32.22
C SER A 342 -3.81 -16.83 -31.73
N GLY A 343 -3.03 -16.45 -30.70
CA GLY A 343 -3.01 -15.05 -30.23
C GLY A 343 -2.67 -14.07 -31.35
N LEU A 344 -1.73 -14.43 -32.23
CA LEU A 344 -1.34 -13.62 -33.38
C LEU A 344 -2.51 -13.44 -34.37
N VAL A 345 -3.23 -14.53 -34.68
CA VAL A 345 -4.39 -14.47 -35.59
C VAL A 345 -5.53 -13.62 -35.01
N ILE A 346 -5.73 -13.64 -33.69
CA ILE A 346 -6.70 -12.76 -33.03
C ILE A 346 -6.27 -11.29 -33.17
N ASP A 347 -4.99 -11.01 -32.91
CA ASP A 347 -4.46 -9.64 -32.91
C ASP A 347 -4.29 -9.05 -34.33
N GLU A 348 -4.30 -9.88 -35.38
CA GLU A 348 -4.27 -9.47 -36.79
C GLU A 348 -5.65 -9.10 -37.38
N VAL A 349 -6.74 -9.33 -36.65
CA VAL A 349 -8.11 -9.06 -37.13
C VAL A 349 -8.55 -7.66 -36.67
N ASP A 350 -8.82 -6.79 -37.63
CA ASP A 350 -9.40 -5.47 -37.37
C ASP A 350 -10.76 -5.59 -36.65
N ASP A 351 -11.03 -4.71 -35.69
CA ASP A 351 -12.23 -4.70 -34.84
C ASP A 351 -12.44 -5.95 -33.95
N MET A 352 -11.39 -6.76 -33.75
CA MET A 352 -11.35 -7.86 -32.78
C MET A 352 -10.82 -7.38 -31.41
N PRO A 353 -11.39 -7.83 -30.28
CA PRO A 353 -10.74 -7.69 -28.98
C PRO A 353 -9.36 -8.38 -29.01
N SER A 354 -8.35 -7.78 -28.38
CA SER A 354 -7.01 -8.36 -28.40
C SER A 354 -6.96 -9.72 -27.70
N SER A 355 -5.99 -10.54 -28.08
CA SER A 355 -5.69 -11.82 -27.44
C SER A 355 -5.45 -11.67 -25.92
N SER A 356 -4.96 -10.51 -25.49
CA SER A 356 -4.80 -10.14 -24.07
C SER A 356 -6.14 -9.86 -23.38
N ALA A 357 -7.11 -9.25 -24.07
CA ALA A 357 -8.45 -9.03 -23.52
C ALA A 357 -9.16 -10.36 -23.24
N PHE A 358 -9.09 -11.31 -24.18
CA PHE A 358 -9.59 -12.68 -23.98
C PHE A 358 -8.89 -13.39 -22.82
N ARG A 359 -7.55 -13.28 -22.74
CA ARG A 359 -6.77 -13.87 -21.65
C ARG A 359 -7.19 -13.32 -20.29
N HIS A 360 -7.38 -12.01 -20.18
CA HIS A 360 -7.76 -11.40 -18.91
C HIS A 360 -9.19 -11.78 -18.51
N ARG A 361 -10.12 -11.80 -19.48
CA ARG A 361 -11.53 -12.10 -19.23
C ARG A 361 -11.79 -13.55 -18.84
N PHE A 362 -11.16 -14.49 -19.55
CA PHE A 362 -11.37 -15.93 -19.35
C PHE A 362 -10.22 -16.62 -18.60
N GLY A 363 -9.29 -15.84 -18.02
CA GLY A 363 -8.11 -16.32 -17.30
C GLY A 363 -6.97 -16.83 -18.21
N SER A 364 -7.29 -17.45 -19.35
CA SER A 364 -6.31 -17.82 -20.37
C SER A 364 -6.91 -17.87 -21.78
N LEU A 365 -6.06 -17.75 -22.81
CA LEU A 365 -6.49 -17.97 -24.20
C LEU A 365 -6.93 -19.41 -24.46
N VAL A 366 -6.26 -20.37 -23.82
CA VAL A 366 -6.61 -21.80 -23.93
C VAL A 366 -8.01 -22.05 -23.38
N ARG A 367 -8.34 -21.45 -22.24
CA ARG A 367 -9.69 -21.54 -21.67
C ARG A 367 -10.74 -20.88 -22.58
N ALA A 368 -10.42 -19.73 -23.18
CA ALA A 368 -11.30 -19.10 -24.16
C ALA A 368 -11.53 -20.02 -25.39
N TYR A 369 -10.50 -20.73 -25.86
CA TYR A 369 -10.61 -21.71 -26.94
C TYR A 369 -11.44 -22.94 -26.56
N GLN A 370 -11.26 -23.49 -25.37
CA GLN A 370 -12.06 -24.61 -24.88
C GLN A 370 -13.55 -24.27 -24.80
N LEU A 371 -13.89 -23.05 -24.37
CA LEU A 371 -15.27 -22.56 -24.27
C LEU A 371 -15.98 -22.49 -25.64
N ILE A 372 -15.24 -22.38 -26.74
CA ILE A 372 -15.78 -22.43 -28.12
C ILE A 372 -15.58 -23.80 -28.80
N GLY A 373 -15.13 -24.82 -28.05
CA GLY A 373 -14.88 -26.16 -28.59
C GLY A 373 -13.61 -26.30 -29.44
N TYR A 374 -12.65 -25.37 -29.34
CA TYR A 374 -11.38 -25.43 -30.06
C TYR A 374 -10.24 -25.91 -29.17
N SER A 375 -9.55 -26.96 -29.62
CA SER A 375 -8.34 -27.48 -29.00
C SER A 375 -7.13 -27.22 -29.91
N PRO A 376 -6.22 -26.30 -29.57
CA PRO A 376 -5.07 -25.99 -30.40
C PRO A 376 -4.14 -27.21 -30.61
N ALA A 377 -3.63 -27.38 -31.84
CA ALA A 377 -2.66 -28.44 -32.16
C ALA A 377 -1.26 -28.20 -31.56
N ARG A 378 -0.95 -26.97 -31.13
CA ARG A 378 0.30 -26.63 -30.41
C ARG A 378 0.08 -26.71 -28.91
N ASP A 379 0.97 -27.46 -28.28
CA ASP A 379 0.90 -27.97 -26.93
C ASP A 379 0.97 -26.90 -25.82
N TYR A 380 -0.17 -26.66 -25.16
CA TYR A 380 -0.28 -25.82 -23.96
C TYR A 380 -0.26 -26.62 -22.65
N ARG A 381 0.10 -27.93 -22.68
CA ARG A 381 0.20 -28.81 -21.49
C ARG A 381 0.99 -28.17 -20.34
N TYR A 382 1.91 -27.25 -20.62
CA TYR A 382 2.70 -26.57 -19.60
C TYR A 382 1.87 -25.80 -18.56
N ILE A 383 0.66 -25.33 -18.90
CA ILE A 383 -0.22 -24.61 -17.97
C ILE A 383 -0.89 -25.60 -17.00
N GLU A 384 -1.42 -26.70 -17.54
CA GLU A 384 -2.02 -27.79 -16.75
C GLU A 384 -0.98 -28.48 -15.88
N ILE A 385 0.20 -28.75 -16.42
CA ILE A 385 1.37 -29.27 -15.68
C ILE A 385 1.71 -28.30 -14.54
N ASN A 386 1.84 -27.00 -14.78
CA ASN A 386 2.16 -26.05 -13.72
C ASN A 386 1.05 -25.97 -12.65
N GLN A 387 -0.22 -26.16 -13.02
CA GLN A 387 -1.32 -26.23 -12.06
C GLN A 387 -1.27 -27.51 -11.21
N ALA A 388 -0.98 -28.65 -11.83
CA ALA A 388 -0.78 -29.92 -11.14
C ALA A 388 0.44 -29.87 -10.20
N LEU A 389 1.57 -29.30 -10.63
CA LEU A 389 2.76 -29.15 -9.79
C LEU A 389 2.52 -28.24 -8.58
N ARG A 390 1.70 -27.18 -8.73
CA ARG A 390 1.29 -26.36 -7.59
C ARG A 390 0.40 -27.10 -6.60
N ALA A 391 -0.40 -28.05 -7.07
CA ALA A 391 -1.23 -28.89 -6.20
C ALA A 391 -0.38 -29.90 -5.40
N ILE A 392 0.73 -30.38 -5.99
CA ILE A 392 1.67 -31.33 -5.36
C ILE A 392 2.61 -30.62 -4.37
N HIS A 393 2.87 -29.32 -4.55
CA HIS A 393 3.84 -28.55 -3.77
C HIS A 393 3.64 -28.61 -2.24
N PRO A 394 2.43 -28.44 -1.68
CA PRO A 394 2.22 -28.55 -0.24
C PRO A 394 2.54 -29.94 0.31
N ASP A 395 2.22 -31.00 -0.44
CA ASP A 395 2.47 -32.38 -0.02
C ASP A 395 3.97 -32.68 0.02
N VAL A 396 4.74 -32.16 -0.94
CA VAL A 396 6.20 -32.29 -0.97
C VAL A 396 6.84 -31.55 0.21
N ILE A 397 6.42 -30.31 0.49
CA ILE A 397 6.90 -29.57 1.66
C ILE A 397 6.59 -30.33 2.95
N ALA A 398 5.36 -30.84 3.10
CA ALA A 398 4.97 -31.62 4.25
C ALA A 398 5.82 -32.89 4.41
N GLN A 399 6.19 -33.57 3.32
CA GLN A 399 7.10 -34.71 3.35
C GLN A 399 8.50 -34.32 3.83
N VAL A 400 9.05 -33.21 3.32
CA VAL A 400 10.37 -32.69 3.74
C VAL A 400 10.37 -32.35 5.22
N ILE A 401 9.39 -31.56 5.68
CA ILE A 401 9.24 -31.17 7.09
C ILE A 401 9.13 -32.41 7.99
N ASN A 402 8.27 -33.37 7.63
CA ASN A 402 8.10 -34.60 8.40
C ASN A 402 9.39 -35.43 8.45
N GLY A 403 10.17 -35.47 7.37
CA GLY A 403 11.47 -36.16 7.34
C GLY A 403 12.49 -35.52 8.30
N ILE A 404 12.61 -34.19 8.27
CA ILE A 404 13.47 -33.41 9.18
C ILE A 404 13.06 -33.67 10.64
N THR A 405 11.77 -33.56 10.96
CA THR A 405 11.28 -33.74 12.34
C THR A 405 11.45 -35.17 12.85
N ARG A 406 11.29 -36.19 11.99
CA ARG A 406 11.58 -37.59 12.37
C ARG A 406 13.06 -37.82 12.70
N GLY A 407 13.95 -37.06 12.06
CA GLY A 407 15.39 -37.03 12.38
C GLY A 407 15.73 -36.32 13.70
N GLY A 408 14.73 -35.86 14.47
CA GLY A 408 14.93 -35.18 15.75
C GLY A 408 15.30 -33.69 15.61
N ALA A 409 15.24 -33.14 14.40
CA ALA A 409 15.53 -31.74 14.13
C ALA A 409 14.28 -30.87 14.25
N VAL A 410 14.47 -29.60 14.62
CA VAL A 410 13.41 -28.60 14.69
C VAL A 410 13.36 -27.82 13.37
N VAL A 411 12.17 -27.56 12.84
CA VAL A 411 11.99 -26.79 11.61
C VAL A 411 10.89 -25.75 11.79
N ALA A 412 11.15 -24.53 11.34
CA ALA A 412 10.19 -23.44 11.26
C ALA A 412 10.01 -23.03 9.79
N GLU A 413 8.77 -22.99 9.30
CA GLU A 413 8.42 -22.53 7.95
C GLU A 413 7.94 -21.08 8.01
N ASP A 414 8.48 -20.21 7.14
CA ASP A 414 7.93 -18.87 6.92
C ASP A 414 6.73 -18.96 5.95
N PRO A 415 5.50 -18.67 6.41
CA PRO A 415 4.29 -18.83 5.59
C PRO A 415 4.20 -17.84 4.42
N SER A 416 5.03 -16.79 4.40
CA SER A 416 5.01 -15.78 3.35
C SER A 416 5.83 -16.17 2.11
N ASN A 417 6.85 -17.00 2.30
CA ASN A 417 7.82 -17.35 1.24
C ASN A 417 8.21 -18.84 1.18
N GLY A 418 7.76 -19.65 2.14
CA GLY A 418 8.02 -21.10 2.19
C GLY A 418 9.47 -21.46 2.56
N LEU A 419 10.25 -20.51 3.11
CA LEU A 419 11.61 -20.76 3.57
C LEU A 419 11.57 -21.59 4.86
N LEU A 420 12.36 -22.67 4.90
CA LEU A 420 12.49 -23.54 6.06
C LEU A 420 13.75 -23.15 6.84
N THR A 421 13.61 -22.83 8.11
CA THR A 421 14.73 -22.63 9.05
C THR A 421 14.86 -23.90 9.88
N ILE A 422 15.99 -24.60 9.73
CA ILE A 422 16.28 -25.86 10.42
C ILE A 422 17.20 -25.57 11.60
N ASN A 423 16.81 -26.04 12.80
CA ASN A 423 17.58 -25.99 14.03
C ASN A 423 18.05 -24.56 14.44
N ASP A 424 17.43 -23.51 13.90
CA ASP A 424 17.87 -22.12 13.97
C ASP A 424 19.30 -21.87 13.44
N GLU A 425 19.81 -22.76 12.57
CA GLU A 425 21.22 -22.75 12.13
C GLU A 425 21.40 -22.52 10.63
N PHE A 426 20.57 -23.14 9.80
CA PHE A 426 20.64 -22.97 8.35
C PHE A 426 19.25 -23.04 7.73
N THR A 427 19.18 -22.56 6.49
CA THR A 427 17.94 -22.38 5.75
C THR A 427 17.88 -23.28 4.52
N ALA A 428 16.69 -23.78 4.22
CA ALA A 428 16.43 -24.55 3.02
C ALA A 428 15.19 -24.05 2.28
N SER A 429 15.21 -24.12 0.95
CA SER A 429 14.01 -23.92 0.11
C SER A 429 13.74 -25.16 -0.73
N VAL A 430 12.47 -25.38 -1.08
CA VAL A 430 12.05 -26.51 -1.92
C VAL A 430 11.52 -25.98 -3.24
N VAL A 431 12.00 -26.51 -4.35
CA VAL A 431 11.56 -26.11 -5.71
C VAL A 431 11.22 -27.35 -6.53
N ILE A 432 9.98 -27.44 -7.01
CA ILE A 432 9.55 -28.51 -7.91
C ILE A 432 9.84 -28.13 -9.36
N VAL A 433 10.55 -29.01 -10.08
CA VAL A 433 11.10 -28.75 -11.40
C VAL A 433 10.50 -29.70 -12.42
N ARG A 434 9.72 -29.15 -13.35
CA ARG A 434 9.06 -29.94 -14.39
C ARG A 434 10.04 -30.56 -15.39
N CYS A 435 9.74 -31.77 -15.85
CA CYS A 435 10.37 -32.40 -17.00
C CYS A 435 9.83 -31.78 -18.30
N LEU A 436 10.75 -31.39 -19.18
CA LEU A 436 10.49 -30.89 -20.53
C LEU A 436 11.09 -31.86 -21.55
N GLU A 437 10.24 -32.41 -22.41
CA GLU A 437 10.70 -33.18 -23.56
C GLU A 437 10.97 -32.23 -24.74
N THR A 438 12.17 -32.33 -25.31
CA THR A 438 12.55 -31.54 -26.48
C THR A 438 12.00 -32.19 -27.76
N PRO A 439 11.85 -31.44 -28.87
CA PRO A 439 11.41 -32.02 -30.15
C PRO A 439 12.28 -33.17 -30.67
N ALA A 440 13.53 -33.26 -30.20
CA ALA A 440 14.47 -34.33 -30.53
C ALA A 440 14.43 -35.53 -29.54
N GLY A 441 13.46 -35.58 -28.64
CA GLY A 441 13.28 -36.67 -27.65
C GLY A 441 14.17 -36.56 -26.40
N GLY A 442 14.98 -35.51 -26.27
CA GLY A 442 15.81 -35.30 -25.08
C GLY A 442 15.03 -34.68 -23.92
N LEU A 443 15.30 -35.12 -22.68
CA LEU A 443 14.68 -34.57 -21.46
C LEU A 443 15.47 -33.40 -20.89
N ARG A 444 14.77 -32.38 -20.37
CA ARG A 444 15.37 -31.18 -19.77
C ARG A 444 14.59 -30.71 -18.55
N TRP A 445 15.30 -30.20 -17.56
CA TRP A 445 14.75 -29.54 -16.38
C TRP A 445 15.35 -28.14 -16.27
N LYS A 446 14.53 -27.15 -15.93
CA LYS A 446 15.00 -25.76 -15.78
C LYS A 446 14.73 -25.29 -14.36
N ILE A 447 15.77 -25.25 -13.55
CA ILE A 447 15.73 -24.78 -12.16
C ILE A 447 15.77 -23.25 -12.17
N ARG A 448 14.98 -22.63 -11.30
CA ARG A 448 15.05 -21.19 -11.02
C ARG A 448 15.30 -21.01 -9.53
N LEU A 449 16.47 -20.51 -9.18
CA LEU A 449 16.82 -20.24 -7.79
C LEU A 449 16.26 -18.88 -7.37
N ASP A 450 15.68 -18.81 -6.16
CA ASP A 450 15.17 -17.56 -5.61
C ASP A 450 16.32 -16.69 -5.08
N GLN A 451 16.68 -15.69 -5.87
CA GLN A 451 17.75 -14.75 -5.57
C GLN A 451 17.45 -13.79 -4.42
N GLY A 452 16.18 -13.66 -4.04
CA GLY A 452 15.72 -12.85 -2.92
C GLY A 452 15.80 -13.61 -1.59
N LEU A 453 15.54 -14.92 -1.60
CA LEU A 453 15.60 -15.76 -0.40
C LEU A 453 17.02 -16.18 -0.01
N ARG A 454 17.86 -16.53 -0.99
CA ARG A 454 19.24 -17.00 -0.78
C ARG A 454 19.37 -18.08 0.33
N PRO A 455 18.58 -19.17 0.26
CA PRO A 455 18.64 -20.24 1.26
C PRO A 455 20.01 -20.91 1.23
N ASP A 456 20.52 -21.42 2.34
CA ASP A 456 21.81 -22.12 2.37
C ASP A 456 21.80 -23.34 1.43
N ILE A 457 20.67 -24.06 1.36
CA ILE A 457 20.46 -25.20 0.46
C ILE A 457 19.12 -25.07 -0.29
N THR A 458 19.14 -25.29 -1.61
CA THR A 458 17.90 -25.47 -2.40
C THR A 458 17.69 -26.94 -2.74
N ILE A 459 16.56 -27.49 -2.30
CA ILE A 459 16.10 -28.84 -2.64
C ILE A 459 15.31 -28.75 -3.95
N ALA A 460 15.96 -29.07 -5.07
CA ALA A 460 15.32 -29.10 -6.37
C ALA A 460 14.77 -30.50 -6.67
N VAL A 461 13.45 -30.63 -6.64
CA VAL A 461 12.72 -31.89 -6.87
C VAL A 461 12.48 -32.03 -8.37
N ARG A 462 13.20 -32.93 -9.05
CA ARG A 462 12.99 -33.17 -10.49
C ARG A 462 11.82 -34.11 -10.68
N MET A 463 10.88 -33.71 -11.54
CA MET A 463 9.75 -34.56 -11.90
C MET A 463 10.14 -35.53 -13.03
N GLU A 464 9.50 -36.69 -13.07
CA GLU A 464 9.62 -37.66 -14.16
C GLU A 464 8.84 -37.18 -15.42
N VAL A 465 9.05 -37.86 -16.55
CA VAL A 465 8.22 -37.72 -17.75
C VAL A 465 6.74 -37.82 -17.38
N GLY A 466 5.93 -36.88 -17.86
CA GLY A 466 4.52 -36.76 -17.48
C GLY A 466 4.25 -35.93 -16.22
N ASN A 467 5.28 -35.55 -15.46
CA ASN A 467 5.20 -34.62 -14.32
C ASN A 467 4.25 -35.04 -13.19
N ALA A 468 3.97 -36.34 -13.05
CA ALA A 468 3.10 -36.89 -12.00
C ALA A 468 3.90 -37.48 -10.82
N GLU A 469 5.11 -37.97 -11.08
CA GLU A 469 5.97 -38.62 -10.10
C GLU A 469 7.30 -37.87 -9.95
N ILE A 470 7.91 -37.99 -8.77
CA ILE A 470 9.24 -37.45 -8.49
C ILE A 470 10.27 -38.44 -9.05
N ARG A 471 11.26 -37.92 -9.76
CA ARG A 471 12.37 -38.68 -10.32
C ARG A 471 13.53 -38.79 -9.33
N ASP A 472 14.03 -37.65 -8.87
CA ASP A 472 15.18 -37.52 -7.98
C ASP A 472 15.27 -36.07 -7.43
N TYR A 473 16.27 -35.83 -6.58
CA TYR A 473 16.49 -34.58 -5.87
C TYR A 473 17.89 -34.04 -6.16
N TYR A 474 18.02 -32.72 -6.26
CA TYR A 474 19.31 -32.04 -6.15
C TYR A 474 19.35 -31.21 -4.87
N LEU A 475 20.39 -31.37 -4.06
CA LEU A 475 20.66 -30.55 -2.88
C LEU A 475 21.71 -29.50 -3.26
N LEU A 476 21.26 -28.33 -3.69
CA LEU A 476 22.11 -27.29 -4.28
C LEU A 476 22.56 -26.28 -3.21
N PRO A 477 23.84 -26.25 -2.79
CA PRO A 477 24.34 -25.27 -1.85
C PRO A 477 24.43 -23.89 -2.51
N TRP A 478 23.99 -22.86 -1.80
CA TRP A 478 23.97 -21.50 -2.35
C TRP A 478 25.35 -20.98 -2.74
N PHE A 479 26.38 -21.28 -1.94
CA PHE A 479 27.72 -20.77 -2.19
C PHE A 479 28.34 -21.31 -3.50
N GLU A 480 27.92 -22.48 -3.98
CA GLU A 480 28.38 -23.04 -5.26
C GLU A 480 27.41 -22.72 -6.41
N CYS A 481 26.10 -22.83 -6.19
CA CYS A 481 25.10 -22.79 -7.25
C CYS A 481 24.41 -21.42 -7.39
N GLY A 482 24.45 -20.56 -6.37
CA GLY A 482 23.67 -19.33 -6.28
C GLY A 482 24.01 -18.28 -7.34
N ALA A 483 25.18 -18.36 -7.97
CA ALA A 483 25.60 -17.46 -9.04
C ALA A 483 24.83 -17.65 -10.36
N ASP A 484 24.30 -18.86 -10.64
CA ASP A 484 23.44 -19.12 -11.80
C ASP A 484 21.96 -19.17 -11.36
N PRO A 485 21.19 -18.09 -11.56
CA PRO A 485 19.79 -18.06 -11.16
C PRO A 485 18.89 -19.01 -11.99
N SER A 486 19.39 -19.57 -13.10
CA SER A 486 18.59 -20.32 -14.07
C SER A 486 19.33 -21.53 -14.65
N MET A 487 19.62 -22.52 -13.81
CA MET A 487 20.31 -23.74 -14.19
C MET A 487 19.45 -24.64 -15.11
N ARG A 488 20.08 -25.26 -16.11
CA ARG A 488 19.43 -26.22 -17.01
C ARG A 488 20.05 -27.60 -16.82
N LEU A 489 19.24 -28.57 -16.44
CA LEU A 489 19.67 -29.95 -16.28
C LEU A 489 19.20 -30.83 -17.46
N ALA A 490 20.04 -31.78 -17.81
CA ALA A 490 19.76 -32.95 -18.63
C ALA A 490 19.71 -34.21 -17.72
N PRO A 491 19.44 -35.41 -18.25
CA PRO A 491 19.47 -36.63 -17.44
C PRO A 491 20.81 -36.89 -16.75
N ASP A 492 21.91 -36.53 -17.42
CA ASP A 492 23.30 -36.55 -16.94
C ASP A 492 23.89 -35.15 -17.14
N ASN A 493 24.51 -34.59 -16.10
CA ASN A 493 25.07 -33.23 -16.08
C ASN A 493 26.56 -33.20 -15.75
N GLY A 494 27.19 -34.38 -15.68
CA GLY A 494 28.59 -34.52 -15.29
C GLY A 494 28.83 -34.36 -13.78
N VAL A 495 30.05 -34.70 -13.38
CA VAL A 495 30.46 -34.90 -11.97
C VAL A 495 30.20 -33.69 -11.08
N LEU A 496 30.37 -32.47 -11.59
CA LEU A 496 30.25 -31.24 -10.79
C LEU A 496 28.82 -30.95 -10.32
N LEU A 497 27.81 -31.31 -11.12
CA LEU A 497 26.40 -31.09 -10.76
C LEU A 497 25.80 -32.36 -10.19
N ASP A 498 26.11 -33.52 -10.77
CA ASP A 498 25.53 -34.79 -10.35
C ASP A 498 26.10 -35.27 -9.00
N SER A 499 27.17 -34.66 -8.47
CA SER A 499 27.58 -34.83 -7.06
C SER A 499 26.53 -34.37 -6.05
N PHE A 500 25.65 -33.45 -6.46
CA PHE A 500 24.54 -32.95 -5.64
C PHE A 500 23.23 -33.70 -5.89
N ARG A 501 23.23 -34.74 -6.73
CA ARG A 501 22.04 -35.51 -7.07
C ARG A 501 21.86 -36.68 -6.10
N PHE A 502 20.64 -36.85 -5.60
CA PHE A 502 20.26 -37.91 -4.69
C PHE A 502 18.94 -38.53 -5.14
N ASP A 503 18.82 -39.85 -5.04
CA ASP A 503 17.58 -40.57 -5.35
C ASP A 503 16.53 -40.39 -4.25
N THR A 504 16.97 -40.14 -3.01
CA THR A 504 16.14 -39.87 -1.83
C THR A 504 16.62 -38.63 -1.08
N LEU A 505 15.83 -38.15 -0.13
CA LEU A 505 16.21 -37.05 0.76
C LEU A 505 16.92 -37.51 2.04
N ASP A 506 17.29 -38.79 2.15
CA ASP A 506 17.89 -39.32 3.39
C ASP A 506 19.18 -38.60 3.75
N ALA A 507 20.04 -38.33 2.76
CA ALA A 507 21.27 -37.55 2.95
C ALA A 507 21.01 -36.13 3.46
N PHE A 508 19.90 -35.51 3.04
CA PHE A 508 19.48 -34.21 3.56
C PHE A 508 18.97 -34.32 5.00
N PHE A 509 18.19 -35.36 5.31
CA PHE A 509 17.71 -35.59 6.67
C PHE A 509 18.85 -35.88 7.64
N ASP A 510 19.85 -36.66 7.23
CA ASP A 510 21.06 -36.90 8.03
C ASP A 510 21.83 -35.61 8.34
N LEU A 511 21.90 -34.68 7.37
CA LEU A 511 22.48 -33.34 7.60
C LEU A 511 21.75 -32.55 8.70
N THR A 512 20.45 -32.80 8.89
CA THR A 512 19.63 -32.07 9.87
C THR A 512 19.71 -32.66 11.28
N GLN A 513 20.19 -33.90 11.44
CA GLN A 513 20.18 -34.62 12.71
C GLN A 513 21.07 -33.95 13.77
N ARG A 514 20.63 -33.99 15.02
CA ARG A 514 21.43 -33.58 16.18
C ARG A 514 22.16 -34.80 16.73
N VAL A 515 23.49 -34.75 16.77
CA VAL A 515 24.34 -35.79 17.38
C VAL A 515 25.01 -35.22 18.63
N GLU A 516 24.93 -35.92 19.75
CA GLU A 516 25.69 -35.58 20.95
C GLU A 516 27.18 -35.81 20.69
N VAL A 517 27.96 -34.73 20.68
CA VAL A 517 29.41 -34.81 20.59
C VAL A 517 29.95 -35.03 22.01
N TYR A 518 30.27 -36.28 22.34
CA TYR A 518 31.02 -36.59 23.56
C TYR A 518 32.44 -36.04 23.39
N ALA A 519 32.84 -35.10 24.25
CA ALA A 519 34.21 -34.63 24.31
C ALA A 519 35.12 -35.80 24.72
N ALA A 520 36.07 -36.15 23.84
CA ALA A 520 37.09 -37.16 24.09
C ALA A 520 38.17 -36.68 25.07
#